data_AF-A0A432VB89-F1
#
_entry.id   AF-A0A432VB89-F1
#
_cell.length_a   1.000
_cell.length_b   1.000
_cell.length_c   1.000
_cell.angle_alpha   90.00
_cell.angle_beta   90.00
_cell.angle_gamma   90.00
#
_symmetry.space_group_name_H-M   'P 1'
#
loop_
_entity.id
_entity.type
_entity.pdbx_description
1 polymer ?
#
loop_
_entity_poly.entity_id
_entity_poly.type
_entity_poly.pdbx_seq_one_letter_code
_entity_poly.pdbx_strand_id
1 'polypeptide(L)' 'MRQVFTTRRTDSLDYMQSMLGQLRTMAEAERCDMLAYLIEMAYVEASDIVRGERPSRLGQHKRNSSA' A
#
# COMPACT_ATOMS: atom_id res chain seq x y z
N MET A 1 18.91 16.09 6.57
CA MET A 1 18.30 15.68 5.28
C MET A 1 17.28 14.53 5.40
N ARG A 2 16.59 14.32 6.53
CA ARG A 2 15.66 13.17 6.71
C ARG A 2 14.20 13.48 6.37
N GLN A 3 13.79 14.76 6.39
CA GLN A 3 12.40 15.19 6.15
C GLN A 3 11.96 15.16 4.67
N VAL A 4 12.85 15.47 3.71
CA VAL A 4 12.47 15.47 2.29
C VAL A 4 12.11 14.07 1.78
N PHE A 5 12.78 13.04 2.30
CA PHE A 5 12.52 11.65 1.94
C PHE A 5 11.19 11.13 2.48
N THR A 6 10.76 11.59 3.66
CA THR A 6 9.47 11.20 4.23
C THR A 6 8.32 11.84 3.48
N THR A 7 8.42 13.13 3.14
CA THR A 7 7.42 13.83 2.31
C THR A 7 7.25 13.14 0.96
N ARG A 8 8.34 12.88 0.21
CA ARG A 8 8.25 12.18 -1.08
C ARG A 8 7.62 10.79 -0.98
N ARG A 9 7.88 10.07 0.12
CA ARG A 9 7.29 8.75 0.35
C ARG A 9 5.80 8.85 0.61
N THR A 10 5.35 9.80 1.41
CA THR A 10 3.93 10.07 1.66
C THR A 10 3.25 10.51 0.37
N ASP A 11 3.83 11.44 -0.39
CA ASP A 11 3.30 11.88 -1.69
C ASP A 11 3.15 10.70 -2.67
N SER A 12 4.12 9.76 -2.66
CA SER A 12 4.05 8.56 -3.50
C SER A 12 2.95 7.59 -3.04
N LEU A 13 2.70 7.49 -1.74
CA LEU A 13 1.64 6.64 -1.18
C LEU A 13 0.24 7.24 -1.43
N ASP A 14 0.09 8.55 -1.27
CA ASP A 14 -1.16 9.25 -1.57
C ASP A 14 -1.51 9.13 -3.07
N TYR A 15 -0.50 9.21 -3.93
CA TYR A 15 -0.65 8.96 -5.36
C TYR A 15 -1.06 7.51 -5.64
N MET A 16 -0.43 6.52 -5.00
CA MET A 16 -0.80 5.11 -5.13
C MET A 16 -2.24 4.85 -4.66
N GLN A 17 -2.68 5.43 -3.54
CA GLN A 17 -4.07 5.32 -3.07
C GLN A 17 -5.05 5.87 -4.12
N SER A 18 -4.74 7.01 -4.73
CA SER A 18 -5.58 7.61 -5.78
C SER A 18 -5.69 6.70 -6.99
N MET A 19 -4.59 6.10 -7.45
CA MET A 19 -4.60 5.14 -8.57
C MET A 19 -5.38 3.86 -8.23
N LEU A 20 -5.20 3.33 -7.02
CA LEU A 20 -5.90 2.12 -6.58
C LEU A 20 -7.43 2.34 -6.56
N GLY A 21 -7.90 3.51 -6.14
CA GLY A 21 -9.33 3.86 -6.21
C GLY A 21 -9.87 3.89 -7.65
N GLN A 22 -9.10 4.42 -8.60
CA GLN A 22 -9.47 4.44 -10.02
C GLN A 22 -9.52 3.01 -10.59
N LEU A 23 -8.49 2.20 -10.33
CA LEU A 23 -8.41 0.82 -10.80
C LEU A 23 -9.54 -0.05 -10.24
N ARG A 24 -9.93 0.16 -8.98
CA ARG A 24 -11.06 -0.54 -8.39
C ARG A 24 -12.35 -0.23 -9.13
N THR A 25 -12.62 1.05 -9.38
CA THR A 25 -13.81 1.48 -10.15
C THR A 25 -13.85 0.81 -11.53
N MET A 26 -12.70 0.73 -12.21
CA MET A 26 -12.60 0.03 -13.50
C MET A 26 -12.85 -1.47 -13.37
N ALA A 27 -12.27 -2.13 -12.37
CA ALA A 27 -12.48 -3.57 -12.14
C ALA A 27 -13.95 -3.90 -11.80
N GLU A 28 -14.61 -3.04 -11.02
CA GLU A 28 -16.04 -3.18 -10.71
C GLU A 28 -16.92 -2.99 -11.97
N ALA A 29 -16.59 -2.02 -12.82
CA ALA A 29 -17.30 -1.79 -14.08
C ALA A 29 -17.23 -3.01 -15.02
N GLU A 30 -16.08 -3.70 -15.03
CA GLU A 30 -15.84 -4.93 -15.80
C GLU A 30 -16.30 -6.21 -15.07
N ARG A 31 -16.99 -6.10 -13.91
CA ARG A 31 -17.46 -7.24 -13.09
C ARG A 31 -16.35 -8.24 -12.70
N CYS A 32 -15.13 -7.74 -12.54
CA CYS A 32 -13.98 -8.54 -12.14
C CYS A 32 -13.85 -8.58 -10.61
N ASP A 33 -14.74 -9.30 -9.93
CA ASP A 33 -14.90 -9.25 -8.47
C ASP A 33 -13.60 -9.57 -7.70
N MET A 34 -12.89 -10.63 -8.12
CA MET A 34 -11.63 -11.02 -7.47
C MET A 34 -10.53 -9.95 -7.66
N LEU A 35 -10.51 -9.29 -8.82
CA LEU A 35 -9.55 -8.22 -9.09
C LEU A 35 -9.89 -6.96 -8.26
N ALA A 36 -11.16 -6.58 -8.20
CA ALA A 36 -11.63 -5.48 -7.36
C ALA A 36 -11.28 -5.71 -5.88
N TYR A 37 -11.47 -6.94 -5.38
CA TYR A 37 -11.07 -7.33 -4.03
C TYR A 37 -9.56 -7.14 -3.78
N LEU A 38 -8.70 -7.64 -4.68
CA LEU A 38 -7.24 -7.50 -4.52
C LEU A 38 -6.79 -6.04 -4.53
N ILE A 39 -7.42 -5.20 -5.37
CA ILE A 39 -7.14 -3.77 -5.43
C ILE A 39 -7.59 -3.08 -4.13
N GLU A 40 -8.76 -3.43 -3.60
CA GLU A 40 -9.24 -2.90 -2.32
C GLU A 40 -8.29 -3.28 -1.17
N MET A 41 -7.82 -4.54 -1.13
CA MET A 41 -6.84 -4.97 -0.13
C MET A 41 -5.52 -4.19 -0.24
N ALA A 42 -5.06 -3.89 -1.47
CA ALA A 42 -3.89 -3.04 -1.67
C ALA A 42 -4.13 -1.59 -1.22
N TYR A 43 -5.33 -1.05 -1.42
CA TYR A 43 -5.72 0.30 -0.96
C TYR A 43 -5.69 0.39 0.57
N VAL A 44 -6.24 -0.62 1.25
CA VAL A 44 -6.20 -0.71 2.72
C VAL A 44 -4.76 -0.76 3.23
N GLU A 45 -3.90 -1.62 2.66
CA GLU A 45 -2.49 -1.71 3.07
C GLU A 45 -1.73 -0.39 2.85
N ALA A 46 -1.95 0.29 1.72
CA ALA A 46 -1.35 1.61 1.48
C ALA A 46 -1.80 2.64 2.53
N SER A 47 -3.08 2.61 2.91
CA SER A 47 -3.65 3.48 3.96
C SER A 47 -3.03 3.22 5.33
N ASP A 48 -2.87 1.95 5.70
CA ASP A 48 -2.25 1.54 6.96
C ASP A 48 -0.76 1.99 7.00
N ILE A 49 -0.05 1.92 5.88
CA ILE A 49 1.35 2.39 5.78
C ILE A 49 1.42 3.91 5.94
N VAL A 50 0.51 4.68 5.33
CA VAL A 50 0.46 6.15 5.46
C VAL A 50 0.18 6.57 6.90
N ARG A 51 -0.74 5.88 7.59
CA ARG A 51 -1.06 6.10 9.00
C ARG A 51 0.06 5.66 9.95
N GLY A 52 1.07 4.94 9.45
CA GLY A 52 2.14 4.37 10.27
C GLY A 52 1.69 3.17 11.10
N GLU A 53 0.54 2.58 10.78
CA GLU A 53 -0.05 1.43 11.47
C GLU A 53 0.64 0.11 11.06
N ARG A 54 1.30 0.09 9.90
CA ARG A 54 2.11 -1.05 9.43
C ARG A 54 3.49 -0.61 8.94
N PRO A 55 4.57 -1.32 9.31
CA PRO A 55 5.87 -1.10 8.68
C PRO A 55 5.78 -1.50 7.20
N SER A 56 6.22 -0.60 6.31
CA SER A 56 6.20 -0.76 4.84
C SER A 56 7.04 -1.95 4.30
N ARG A 57 7.53 -2.83 5.17
CA ARG A 57 8.32 -4.02 4.87
C ARG A 57 7.70 -5.19 5.64
N LEU A 58 7.03 -6.08 4.93
CA LEU A 58 6.56 -7.39 5.41
C LEU A 58 7.69 -8.35 5.87
N GLY A 59 8.89 -7.88 6.22
CA GLY A 59 10.08 -8.73 6.23
C GLY A 59 11.26 -8.28 7.09
N GLN A 60 11.06 -7.48 8.14
CA GLN A 60 12.05 -7.46 9.24
C GLN A 60 11.66 -8.43 10.35
N HIS A 61 11.18 -9.62 9.99
CA HIS A 61 11.37 -10.75 10.89
C HIS A 61 12.87 -11.07 10.86
N LYS A 62 13.57 -10.50 11.83
CA LYS A 62 14.94 -10.79 12.22
C LYS A 62 15.12 -12.32 12.17
N ARG A 63 15.69 -12.85 11.10
CA ARG A 63 16.23 -14.20 11.06
C ARG A 63 17.50 -14.19 11.90
N ASN A 64 17.37 -14.11 13.22
CA ASN A 64 18.41 -14.56 14.12
C ASN A 64 18.31 -16.10 14.18
N SER A 65 18.72 -16.74 13.09
CA SER A 65 19.08 -18.15 13.09
C SER A 65 20.39 -18.27 13.86
N SER A 66 20.30 -18.45 15.17
CA SER A 66 21.41 -18.96 15.97
C SER A 66 21.55 -20.44 15.65
N ALA A 67 22.64 -20.81 14.98
CA ALA A 67 23.14 -22.17 14.87
C ALA A 67 24.58 -22.19 15.37
#